data_AF-D1KBX9-F1
#
_entry.id   AF-D1KBX9-F1
#
_cell.length_a   1.000
_cell.length_b   1.000
_cell.length_c   1.000
_cell.angle_alpha   90.00
_cell.angle_beta   90.00
_cell.angle_gamma   90.00
#
_symmetry.space_group_name_H-M   'P 1'
#
loop_
_entity.id
_entity.type
_entity.pdbx_description
1 polymer ?
#
loop_
_entity_poly.entity_id
_entity_poly.type
_entity_poly.pdbx_seq_one_letter_code
_entity_poly.pdbx_strand_id
1 'polypeptide(L)' 'MVVTQRLFKTTDGEGRVAAFEVMVCNHAVRNLIREGKIFQIESIMQTARGEGMVTMDHAIEQLVANGQVTQEGVDGAH' A
#
# COMPACT_ATOMS: atom_id res chain seq x y z
N MET A 1 -7.11 -12.90 1.48
CA MET A 1 -6.13 -11.82 1.71
C MET A 1 -5.38 -11.63 0.42
N VAL A 2 -5.17 -10.39 0.01
CA VAL A 2 -4.35 -10.03 -1.13
C VAL A 2 -3.18 -9.22 -0.59
N VAL A 3 -1.98 -9.51 -1.08
CA VAL A 3 -0.78 -8.74 -0.77
C VAL A 3 -0.16 -8.32 -2.09
N THR A 4 0.10 -7.03 -2.26
CA THR A 4 0.83 -6.50 -3.40
C THR A 4 2.09 -5.80 -2.91
N GLN A 5 3.10 -5.72 -3.76
CA GLN A 5 4.36 -5.08 -3.41
C GLN A 5 4.87 -4.18 -4.54
N ARG A 6 5.53 -3.09 -4.16
CA ARG A 6 6.34 -2.26 -5.06
C ARG A 6 7.75 -2.14 -4.50
N LEU A 7 8.74 -2.30 -5.38
CA LEU A 7 10.15 -2.22 -5.02
C LEU A 7 10.69 -0.84 -5.38
N PHE A 8 11.30 -0.17 -4.40
CA PHE A 8 11.93 1.12 -4.55
C PHE A 8 13.43 1.00 -4.31
N LYS A 9 14.24 1.80 -5.00
CA LYS A 9 15.66 1.92 -4.69
C LYS A 9 15.82 2.54 -3.30
N THR A 10 16.75 2.01 -2.51
CA THR A 10 17.10 2.58 -1.21
C THR A 10 17.81 3.93 -1.38
N THR A 11 17.77 4.76 -0.36
CA THR A 11 18.42 6.09 -0.34
C THR A 11 19.93 6.04 -0.61
N ASP A 12 20.60 4.95 -0.23
CA ASP A 12 22.02 4.71 -0.54
C ASP A 12 22.27 4.21 -1.97
N GLY A 13 21.24 3.83 -2.71
CA GLY A 13 21.33 3.31 -4.07
C GLY A 13 21.84 1.86 -4.20
N GLU A 14 22.25 1.24 -3.11
CA GLU A 14 22.90 -0.08 -3.10
C GLU A 14 21.90 -1.24 -3.06
N GLY A 15 20.61 -0.96 -2.85
CA GLY A 15 19.59 -1.97 -2.68
C GLY A 15 18.19 -1.55 -3.11
N ARG A 16 17.24 -2.42 -2.76
CA ARG A 16 15.81 -2.14 -2.91
C ARG A 16 15.08 -2.50 -1.63
N VAL A 17 14.07 -1.70 -1.30
CA VAL A 17 13.12 -1.96 -0.23
C VAL A 17 11.72 -2.10 -0.82
N ALA A 18 10.91 -2.97 -0.22
CA ALA A 18 9.55 -3.23 -0.66
C ALA A 18 8.54 -2.41 0.18
N ALA A 19 7.64 -1.70 -0.48
CA ALA A 19 6.38 -1.27 0.11
C ALA A 19 5.35 -2.39 -0.08
N PHE A 20 4.62 -2.74 0.97
CA PHE A 20 3.60 -3.78 0.93
C PHE A 20 2.22 -3.21 1.18
N GLU A 21 1.31 -3.45 0.24
CA GLU A 21 -0.12 -3.26 0.44
C GLU A 21 -0.74 -4.59 0.86
N VAL A 22 -1.60 -4.52 1.88
CA VAL A 22 -2.27 -5.69 2.46
C VAL A 22 -3.77 -5.41 2.53
N MET A 23 -4.54 -6.21 1.81
CA MET A 23 -6.01 -6.17 1.82
C MET A 23 -6.58 -7.47 2.38
N VAL A 24 -7.30 -7.38 3.50
CA VAL A 24 -8.08 -8.50 4.04
C VAL A 24 -9.43 -8.56 3.32
N CYS A 25 -9.81 -9.74 2.83
CA CYS A 25 -11.08 -9.91 2.13
C CYS A 25 -12.22 -10.12 3.15
N ASN A 26 -12.53 -9.09 3.93
CA ASN A 26 -13.63 -9.11 4.91
C ASN A 26 -15.01 -8.97 4.22
N HIS A 27 -16.09 -8.94 5.00
CA HIS A 27 -17.46 -8.84 4.46
C HIS A 27 -17.68 -7.56 3.65
N ALA A 28 -17.15 -6.42 4.10
CA ALA A 28 -17.30 -5.14 3.41
C ALA A 28 -16.64 -5.18 2.03
N VAL A 29 -15.38 -5.61 1.95
CA VAL A 29 -14.65 -5.75 0.68
C VAL A 29 -15.36 -6.70 -0.29
N ARG A 30 -15.85 -7.85 0.19
CA ARG A 30 -16.57 -8.82 -0.65
C ARG A 30 -17.87 -8.24 -1.22
N ASN A 31 -18.60 -7.44 -0.44
CA ASN A 31 -19.82 -6.80 -0.90
C ASN A 31 -19.52 -5.75 -1.97
N LEU A 32 -18.50 -4.91 -1.76
CA LEU A 32 -18.08 -3.91 -2.74
C LEU A 32 -17.68 -4.55 -4.08
N ILE A 33 -16.99 -5.69 -4.06
CA ILE A 33 -16.64 -6.45 -5.28
C ILE A 33 -17.90 -6.91 -6.02
N ARG A 34 -18.90 -7.48 -5.31
CA ARG A 34 -20.16 -7.95 -5.92
C ARG A 34 -20.98 -6.81 -6.53
N GLU A 35 -20.94 -5.63 -5.90
CA GLU A 35 -21.66 -4.44 -6.35
C GLU A 35 -20.90 -3.65 -7.44
N GLY A 36 -19.69 -4.08 -7.83
CA GLY A 36 -18.84 -3.36 -8.78
C GLY A 36 -18.27 -2.04 -8.25
N LYS A 37 -18.36 -1.80 -6.94
CA LYS A 37 -17.91 -0.57 -6.27
C LYS A 37 -16.44 -0.66 -5.84
N ILE A 38 -15.58 -1.10 -6.76
CA ILE A 38 -14.15 -1.36 -6.48
C ILE A 38 -13.43 -0.11 -5.98
N PHE A 39 -13.80 1.07 -6.50
CA PHE A 39 -13.24 2.37 -6.09
C PHE A 39 -13.45 2.71 -4.60
N GLN A 40 -14.39 2.05 -3.90
CA GLN A 40 -14.60 2.27 -2.46
C GLN A 40 -13.70 1.40 -1.58
N ILE A 41 -13.04 0.39 -2.14
CA ILE A 41 -12.24 -0.58 -1.38
C ILE A 41 -11.08 0.11 -0.67
N GLU A 42 -10.45 1.10 -1.29
CA GLU A 42 -9.35 1.83 -0.69
C GLU A 42 -9.78 2.57 0.58
N SER A 43 -10.94 3.24 0.56
CA SER A 43 -11.51 3.90 1.74
C SER A 43 -11.81 2.92 2.88
N ILE A 44 -12.27 1.71 2.54
CA ILE A 44 -12.41 0.62 3.52
C ILE A 44 -11.05 0.22 4.10
N MET A 45 -10.01 0.07 3.28
CA MET A 45 -8.67 -0.28 3.77
C MET A 45 -8.09 0.79 4.70
N GLN A 46 -8.27 2.08 4.37
CA GLN A 46 -7.83 3.20 5.21
C GLN A 46 -8.49 3.19 6.59
N THR A 47 -9.77 2.82 6.67
CA THR A 47 -10.53 2.79 7.94
C THR A 47 -10.36 1.47 8.70
N ALA A 48 -10.03 0.37 8.02
CA ALA A 48 -9.86 -0.97 8.60
C ALA A 48 -8.40 -1.32 8.93
N ARG A 49 -7.54 -0.33 9.24
CA ARG A 49 -6.14 -0.55 9.67
C ARG A 49 -6.02 -1.50 10.88
N GLY A 50 -6.99 -1.46 11.79
CA GLY A 50 -7.05 -2.37 12.94
C GLY A 50 -7.22 -3.85 12.57
N GLU A 51 -7.68 -4.15 11.35
CA GLU A 51 -7.74 -5.50 10.78
C GLU A 51 -6.44 -5.92 10.09
N GLY A 52 -5.37 -5.11 10.20
CA GLY A 52 -4.09 -5.36 9.54
C GLY A 52 -4.05 -4.93 8.07
N MET A 53 -5.01 -4.11 7.62
CA MET A 53 -4.99 -3.57 6.27
C MET A 53 -3.99 -2.41 6.14
N VAL A 54 -3.31 -2.35 5.01
CA VAL A 54 -2.32 -1.32 4.67
C VAL A 54 -2.50 -0.96 3.22
N THR A 55 -2.72 0.32 2.91
CA THR A 55 -2.74 0.81 1.52
C THR A 55 -1.32 0.98 0.99
N MET A 56 -1.14 0.89 -0.33
CA MET A 56 0.17 1.14 -0.95
C MET A 56 0.73 2.53 -0.58
N ASP A 57 -0.10 3.57 -0.63
CA ASP A 57 0.29 4.93 -0.28
C ASP A 57 0.80 5.02 1.17
N HIS A 58 0.11 4.37 2.12
CA HIS A 58 0.55 4.37 3.50
C HIS A 58 1.88 3.63 3.70
N ALA A 59 2.08 2.51 2.99
CA ALA A 59 3.35 1.79 3.03
C ALA A 59 4.49 2.63 2.47
N ILE A 60 4.26 3.37 1.38
CA ILE A 60 5.24 4.28 0.77
C ILE A 60 5.56 5.44 1.72
N GLU A 61 4.53 6.08 2.30
CA GLU A 61 4.69 7.15 3.30
C GLU A 61 5.59 6.71 4.45
N GLN A 62 5.43 5.47 4.95
CA GLN A 62 6.28 4.94 6.01
C GLN A 62 7.74 4.77 5.56
N LEU A 63 8.00 4.28 4.35
CA LEU A 63 9.37 4.14 3.83
C LEU A 63 10.06 5.50 3.69
N VAL A 64 9.32 6.53 3.24
CA VAL A 64 9.82 7.90 3.12
C VAL A 64 10.09 8.49 4.51
N ALA A 65 9.13 8.36 5.43
CA ALA A 65 9.26 8.87 6.80
C ALA A 65 10.43 8.21 7.56
N ASN A 66 10.73 6.94 7.27
CA ASN A 66 11.86 6.22 7.85
C ASN A 66 13.19 6.47 7.12
N GLY A 67 13.22 7.32 6.07
CA GLY A 67 14.42 7.63 5.31
C GLY A 67 14.97 6.46 4.48
N GLN A 68 14.14 5.44 4.21
CA GLN A 68 14.56 4.28 3.41
C GLN A 68 14.50 4.55 1.91
N VAL A 69 13.60 5.45 1.48
CA VAL A 69 13.45 5.90 0.09
C VAL A 69 13.31 7.42 0.04
N THR A 70 13.70 8.05 -1.06
CA THR A 70 13.48 9.49 -1.29
C THR A 70 12.11 9.73 -1.94
N GLN A 71 11.52 10.91 -1.71
CA GLN A 71 10.28 11.31 -2.39
C GLN A 71 10.44 11.27 -3.92
N GLU A 72 11.56 11.80 -4.44
CA GLU A 72 11.90 11.76 -5.86
C GLU A 72 11.98 10.31 -6.40
N GLY A 73 12.53 9.39 -5.60
CA GLY A 73 12.63 7.97 -5.96
C GLY A 73 11.28 7.26 -6.03
N VAL A 74 10.27 7.77 -5.31
CA VAL A 74 8.88 7.29 -5.38
C VAL A 74 8.20 7.86 -6.63
N ASP A 75 8.31 9.16 -6.85
CA ASP A 75 7.64 9.87 -7.95
C ASP A 75 8.13 9.38 -9.33
N GLY A 76 9.42 9.00 -9.44
CA GLY A 76 10.01 8.43 -10.65
C GLY A 76 9.69 6.95 -10.91
N ALA A 77 8.95 6.28 -10.02
CA ALA A 77 8.61 4.85 -10.13
C ALA A 77 7.17 4.60 -10.63
N HIS A 78 6.47 5.65 -11.09
CA HIS A 78 5.12 5.58 -11.67
C HIS A 78 5.12 5.20 -13.15
#